data_AF-A0AAF0J5I4-F1
#
_entry.id   AF-A0AAF0J5I4-F1
#
_cell.length_a   1.000
_cell.length_b   1.000
_cell.length_c   1.000
_cell.angle_alpha   90.00
_cell.angle_beta   90.00
_cell.angle_gamma   90.00
#
_symmetry.space_group_name_H-M   'P 1'
#
loop_
_entity.id
_entity.type
_entity.pdbx_description
1 polymer ?
#
loop_
_entity_poly.entity_id
_entity_poly.type
_entity_poly.pdbx_seq_one_letter_code
_entity_poly.pdbx_strand_id
1 'polypeptide(L)'
;MRTLQLNGPRQAIDLYLASTRTPLLVFVHGGAWRTGDKSEFRAMGEYIAAHGLSVANVTYRLTTDDTPQVRHPDHINDVYAAIAYLVESADELGFLPRITLAGHSDGIYDIVSLLEEYPSYSYFCGPALQGSDYASVSSRSWKLRSDTPLYFIHSCDDELLSYAQTCEALKLTAGVESSAIVTVPRTSGGAALYAGSKECVADMYPSICVPDWVNVDFSATGTHDGMLQTHQLWDKLLAIADSST
;
A
#
# COMPACT_ATOMS: atom_id res chain seq x y z
N MET A 1 -0.05 22.98 -3.91
CA MET A 1 0.95 21.92 -4.13
C MET A 1 2.35 22.54 -4.18
N ARG A 2 3.34 21.94 -3.52
CA ARG A 2 4.77 22.23 -3.66
C ARG A 2 5.50 20.93 -4.00
N THR A 3 6.35 20.92 -5.01
CA THR A 3 7.21 19.76 -5.30
C THR A 3 8.53 19.92 -4.55
N LEU A 4 8.88 18.92 -3.75
CA LEU A 4 10.12 18.83 -2.99
C LEU A 4 11.04 17.84 -3.71
N GLN A 5 12.22 18.31 -4.10
CA GLN A 5 13.21 17.52 -4.83
C GLN A 5 14.30 17.08 -3.85
N LEU A 6 14.51 15.77 -3.70
CA LEU A 6 15.51 15.22 -2.76
C LEU A 6 16.86 15.03 -3.46
N ASN A 7 17.08 13.87 -4.09
CA ASN A 7 18.39 13.47 -4.63
C ASN A 7 18.42 13.26 -6.15
N GLY A 8 17.26 13.14 -6.79
CA GLY A 8 17.17 12.87 -8.24
C GLY A 8 15.73 12.91 -8.74
N PRO A 9 15.48 12.90 -10.06
CA PRO A 9 14.18 13.24 -10.66
C PRO A 9 13.00 12.39 -10.16
N ARG A 10 13.26 11.14 -9.76
CA ARG A 10 12.27 10.21 -9.19
C ARG A 10 12.27 10.14 -7.66
N GLN A 11 13.19 10.82 -6.98
CA GLN A 11 13.25 10.95 -5.52
C GLN A 11 12.68 12.32 -5.15
N ALA A 12 11.37 12.43 -5.27
CA ALA A 12 10.63 13.68 -5.14
C ALA A 12 9.27 13.47 -4.46
N ILE A 13 8.72 14.54 -3.91
CA ILE A 13 7.47 14.54 -3.16
C ILE A 13 6.59 15.67 -3.69
N ASP A 14 5.32 15.42 -3.96
CA ASP A 14 4.34 16.50 -4.11
C ASP A 14 3.59 16.68 -2.79
N LEU A 15 3.82 17.82 -2.15
CA LEU A 15 3.24 18.20 -0.87
C LEU A 15 2.02 19.11 -1.08
N TYR A 16 0.89 18.68 -0.55
CA TYR A 16 -0.40 19.37 -0.53
C TYR A 16 -0.71 19.70 0.92
N LEU A 17 -0.65 20.98 1.28
CA LEU A 17 -0.94 21.41 2.65
C LEU A 17 -2.42 21.79 2.76
N ALA A 18 -3.10 21.22 3.74
CA ALA A 18 -4.47 21.59 4.08
C ALA A 18 -4.52 22.92 4.87
N SER A 19 -3.69 23.01 5.90
CA SER A 19 -3.50 24.21 6.74
C SER A 19 -2.16 24.10 7.47
N THR A 20 -1.87 25.05 8.37
CA THR A 20 -0.72 24.94 9.28
C THR A 20 -1.00 23.89 10.35
N ARG A 21 0.01 23.05 10.65
CA ARG A 21 -0.04 22.07 11.73
C ARG A 21 -1.23 21.09 11.63
N THR A 22 -1.54 20.60 10.44
CA THR A 22 -2.43 19.44 10.25
C THR A 22 -1.61 18.14 10.25
N PRO A 23 -2.22 16.98 10.54
CA PRO A 23 -1.60 15.69 10.25
C PRO A 23 -1.21 15.56 8.76
N LEU A 24 -0.31 14.63 8.47
CA LEU A 24 0.16 14.34 7.12
C LEU A 24 -0.20 12.90 6.71
N LEU A 25 -0.89 12.76 5.59
CA LEU A 25 -1.01 11.52 4.85
C LEU A 25 0.18 11.37 3.90
N VAL A 26 1.03 10.36 4.10
CA VAL A 26 2.05 10.02 3.10
C VAL A 26 1.48 8.95 2.18
N PHE A 27 1.41 9.25 0.89
CA PHE A 27 0.94 8.33 -0.13
C PHE A 27 2.07 7.79 -0.99
N VAL A 28 2.17 6.45 -1.10
CA VAL A 28 3.18 5.76 -1.91
C VAL A 28 2.47 4.93 -2.99
N HIS A 29 2.68 5.30 -4.25
CA HIS A 29 2.07 4.62 -5.39
C HIS A 29 2.60 3.19 -5.59
N GLY A 30 1.80 2.33 -6.24
CA GLY A 30 2.21 0.98 -6.65
C GLY A 30 2.94 0.94 -8.00
N GLY A 31 2.67 -0.08 -8.81
CA GLY A 31 3.26 -0.31 -10.13
C GLY A 31 4.36 -1.36 -10.14
N ALA A 32 4.39 -2.24 -9.13
CA ALA A 32 5.40 -3.28 -8.88
C ALA A 32 6.86 -2.81 -9.06
N TRP A 33 7.14 -1.58 -8.62
CA TRP A 33 8.44 -0.92 -8.74
C TRP A 33 8.95 -0.67 -10.17
N ARG A 34 8.10 -0.84 -11.18
CA ARG A 34 8.44 -0.69 -12.61
C ARG A 34 7.66 0.40 -13.31
N THR A 35 6.55 0.82 -12.73
CA THR A 35 5.62 1.81 -13.31
C THR A 35 5.04 2.71 -12.22
N GLY A 36 4.19 3.65 -12.61
CA GLY A 36 3.50 4.57 -11.71
C GLY A 36 4.30 5.83 -11.38
N ASP A 37 3.59 6.88 -10.99
CA ASP A 37 4.17 8.16 -10.60
C ASP A 37 3.27 8.92 -9.62
N LYS A 38 3.87 9.72 -8.73
CA LYS A 38 3.14 10.55 -7.77
C LYS A 38 2.11 11.51 -8.43
N SER A 39 2.32 11.87 -9.69
CA SER A 39 1.44 12.78 -10.45
C SER A 39 0.08 12.16 -10.79
N GLU A 40 -0.03 10.83 -10.84
CA GLU A 40 -1.29 10.09 -11.03
C GLU A 40 -2.27 10.33 -9.87
N PHE A 41 -1.74 10.71 -8.71
CA PHE A 41 -2.51 10.92 -7.47
C PHE A 41 -2.69 12.40 -7.13
N ARG A 42 -2.49 13.30 -8.10
CA ARG A 42 -2.66 14.73 -7.91
C ARG A 42 -4.09 15.09 -7.46
N ALA A 43 -5.11 14.51 -8.10
CA ALA A 43 -6.51 14.78 -7.77
C ALA A 43 -6.85 14.37 -6.33
N MET A 44 -6.37 13.20 -5.90
CA MET A 44 -6.48 12.75 -4.51
C MET A 44 -5.80 13.71 -3.54
N GLY A 45 -4.55 14.12 -3.82
CA GLY A 45 -3.80 15.05 -2.98
C GLY A 45 -4.48 16.41 -2.85
N GLU A 46 -5.02 16.95 -3.94
CA GLU A 46 -5.79 18.20 -3.94
C GLU A 46 -7.11 18.05 -3.17
N TYR A 47 -7.84 16.96 -3.38
CA TYR A 47 -9.11 16.69 -2.69
C TYR A 47 -8.92 16.54 -1.18
N ILE A 48 -8.04 15.66 -0.74
CA ILE A 48 -7.83 15.38 0.69
C ILE A 48 -7.31 16.64 1.41
N ALA A 49 -6.39 17.39 0.80
CA ALA A 49 -5.91 18.66 1.35
C ALA A 49 -7.03 19.71 1.47
N ALA A 50 -7.94 19.79 0.50
CA ALA A 50 -9.10 20.66 0.59
C ALA A 50 -10.07 20.29 1.73
N HIS A 51 -9.98 19.05 2.24
CA HIS A 51 -10.82 18.52 3.33
C HIS A 51 -10.09 18.42 4.68
N GLY A 52 -8.95 19.10 4.85
CA GLY A 52 -8.34 19.31 6.17
C GLY A 52 -7.15 18.42 6.52
N LEU A 53 -6.76 17.50 5.63
CA LEU A 53 -5.62 16.60 5.84
C LEU A 53 -4.50 16.90 4.85
N SER A 54 -3.30 17.24 5.32
CA SER A 54 -2.17 17.44 4.40
C SER A 54 -1.75 16.12 3.76
N VAL A 55 -1.26 16.15 2.52
CA VAL A 55 -0.86 14.95 1.76
C VAL A 55 0.54 15.12 1.19
N ALA A 56 1.37 14.09 1.28
CA ALA A 56 2.64 13.97 0.59
C ALA A 56 2.59 12.76 -0.36
N ASN A 57 2.45 12.99 -1.66
CA ASN A 57 2.57 11.94 -2.65
C ASN A 57 4.05 11.72 -2.96
N VAL A 58 4.56 10.54 -2.66
CA VAL A 58 5.97 10.16 -2.80
C VAL A 58 6.16 9.36 -4.09
N THR A 59 7.23 9.67 -4.82
CA THR A 59 7.75 8.80 -5.88
C THR A 59 9.11 8.22 -5.46
N TYR A 60 9.50 7.13 -6.11
CA TYR A 60 10.77 6.45 -5.93
C TYR A 60 11.36 6.06 -7.30
N ARG A 61 12.68 5.78 -7.37
CA ARG A 61 13.30 5.28 -8.62
C ARG A 61 12.63 3.98 -9.04
N LEU A 62 12.44 3.75 -10.34
CA LEU A 62 11.86 2.51 -10.89
C LEU A 62 12.91 1.63 -11.53
N THR A 63 12.61 0.34 -11.63
CA THR A 63 13.33 -0.58 -12.50
C THR A 63 12.71 -0.55 -13.90
N THR A 64 13.39 0.11 -14.83
CA THR A 64 12.98 0.20 -16.24
C THR A 64 14.14 -0.20 -17.15
N ASP A 65 13.91 -0.23 -18.47
CA ASP A 65 14.96 -0.49 -19.45
C ASP A 65 16.06 0.61 -19.43
N ASP A 66 15.71 1.83 -19.04
CA ASP A 66 16.65 2.95 -18.89
C ASP A 66 17.38 2.95 -17.52
N THR A 67 16.85 2.22 -16.54
CA THR A 67 17.37 2.14 -15.17
C THR A 67 17.50 0.70 -14.65
N PRO A 68 18.13 -0.23 -15.40
CA PRO A 68 18.19 -1.65 -15.05
C PRO A 68 19.02 -1.95 -13.79
N GLN A 69 19.84 -0.97 -13.36
CA GLN A 69 20.63 -1.01 -12.14
C GLN A 69 19.81 -0.72 -10.88
N VAL A 70 18.67 -0.01 -10.99
CA VAL A 70 17.79 0.26 -9.85
C VAL A 70 17.04 -1.02 -9.54
N ARG A 71 17.26 -1.61 -8.38
CA ARG A 71 16.63 -2.87 -7.95
C ARG A 71 16.36 -2.84 -6.46
N HIS A 72 15.45 -3.67 -5.98
CA HIS A 72 15.24 -3.82 -4.56
C HIS A 72 16.59 -4.05 -3.83
N PRO A 73 16.89 -3.33 -2.73
CA PRO A 73 16.00 -2.44 -1.96
C PRO A 73 16.04 -0.93 -2.33
N ASP A 74 16.58 -0.52 -3.49
CA ASP A 74 16.66 0.90 -3.88
C ASP A 74 15.33 1.65 -3.75
N HIS A 75 14.25 1.04 -4.22
CA HIS A 75 12.91 1.64 -4.25
C HIS A 75 12.41 1.95 -2.85
N ILE A 76 12.53 0.98 -1.94
CA ILE A 76 12.07 1.15 -0.56
C ILE A 76 12.99 2.09 0.22
N ASN A 77 14.30 2.08 -0.08
CA ASN A 77 15.24 3.04 0.48
C ASN A 77 14.90 4.48 0.08
N ASP A 78 14.44 4.70 -1.15
CA ASP A 78 13.97 6.03 -1.58
C ASP A 78 12.71 6.48 -0.82
N VAL A 79 11.76 5.56 -0.58
CA VAL A 79 10.56 5.83 0.24
C VAL A 79 10.95 6.15 1.68
N TYR A 80 11.84 5.38 2.28
CA TYR A 80 12.35 5.66 3.63
C TYR A 80 13.04 7.01 3.71
N ALA A 81 13.87 7.36 2.73
CA ALA A 81 14.53 8.67 2.68
C ALA A 81 13.52 9.82 2.56
N ALA A 82 12.45 9.64 1.76
CA ALA A 82 11.38 10.63 1.64
C ALA A 82 10.60 10.81 2.95
N ILE A 83 10.25 9.72 3.63
CA ILE A 83 9.56 9.77 4.93
C ILE A 83 10.46 10.40 5.99
N ALA A 84 11.74 10.02 6.06
CA ALA A 84 12.70 10.61 6.99
C ALA A 84 12.82 12.12 6.79
N TYR A 85 12.95 12.57 5.54
CA TYR A 85 12.98 14.00 5.21
C TYR A 85 11.69 14.73 5.65
N LEU A 86 10.51 14.14 5.42
CA LEU A 86 9.24 14.73 5.86
C LEU A 86 9.16 14.85 7.38
N VAL A 87 9.62 13.84 8.13
CA VAL A 87 9.65 13.87 9.60
C VAL A 87 10.62 14.96 10.09
N GLU A 88 11.83 14.99 9.54
CA GLU A 88 12.88 15.94 9.96
C GLU A 88 12.53 17.39 9.62
N SER A 89 11.82 17.62 8.51
CA SER A 89 11.43 18.95 8.03
C SER A 89 9.99 19.36 8.36
N ALA A 90 9.29 18.61 9.21
CA ALA A 90 7.85 18.81 9.45
C ALA A 90 7.47 20.25 9.85
N ASP A 91 8.22 20.84 10.79
CA ASP A 91 7.97 22.22 11.26
C ASP A 91 8.23 23.26 10.16
N GLU A 92 9.28 23.07 9.34
CA GLU A 92 9.59 23.96 8.21
C GLU A 92 8.54 23.84 7.10
N LEU A 93 8.10 22.61 6.82
CA LEU A 93 7.11 22.31 5.79
C LEU A 93 5.68 22.66 6.22
N GLY A 94 5.44 22.87 7.52
CA GLY A 94 4.21 23.45 8.05
C GLY A 94 3.11 22.45 8.42
N PHE A 95 3.45 21.18 8.67
CA PHE A 95 2.52 20.14 9.12
C PHE A 95 2.95 19.55 10.47
N LEU A 96 2.10 18.75 11.12
CA LEU A 96 2.48 18.03 12.34
C LEU A 96 3.30 16.78 11.99
N PRO A 97 4.34 16.42 12.77
CA PRO A 97 5.08 15.16 12.58
C PRO A 97 4.25 13.91 12.95
N ARG A 98 2.91 14.01 12.92
CA ARG A 98 1.98 12.89 12.97
C ARG A 98 1.70 12.46 11.54
N ILE A 99 2.25 11.31 11.18
CA ILE A 99 2.15 10.76 9.83
C ILE A 99 1.21 9.57 9.84
N THR A 100 0.16 9.65 9.03
CA THR A 100 -0.59 8.48 8.58
C THR A 100 0.06 8.03 7.27
N LEU A 101 0.66 6.84 7.25
CA LEU A 101 1.20 6.28 6.02
C LEU A 101 0.09 5.46 5.33
N ALA A 102 -0.24 5.84 4.10
CA ALA A 102 -1.12 5.05 3.23
C ALA A 102 -0.36 4.74 1.95
N GLY A 103 0.22 3.54 1.81
CA GLY A 103 0.98 3.26 0.59
C GLY A 103 1.69 1.90 0.55
N HIS A 104 1.07 0.98 -0.18
CA HIS A 104 1.64 -0.15 -0.92
C HIS A 104 0.55 -0.63 -1.92
N SER A 105 -0.04 0.32 -2.66
CA SER A 105 -1.48 0.31 -3.01
C SER A 105 -1.88 -0.45 -4.27
N ASP A 106 -1.13 -1.45 -4.69
CA ASP A 106 -1.53 -2.34 -5.81
C ASP A 106 -1.58 -3.79 -5.32
N GLY A 107 -1.87 -4.00 -4.03
CA GLY A 107 -2.26 -5.28 -3.44
C GLY A 107 -1.22 -6.41 -3.40
N ILE A 108 0.02 -6.22 -3.85
CA ILE A 108 1.09 -7.22 -3.68
C ILE A 108 1.64 -7.10 -2.26
N TYR A 109 1.23 -7.91 -1.30
CA TYR A 109 1.80 -7.90 0.06
C TYR A 109 2.95 -8.90 0.22
N ASP A 110 2.93 -9.98 -0.56
CA ASP A 110 4.00 -10.98 -0.59
C ASP A 110 4.21 -11.52 -2.01
N ILE A 111 5.44 -11.40 -2.51
CA ILE A 111 5.78 -11.83 -3.87
C ILE A 111 5.72 -13.34 -4.04
N VAL A 112 6.03 -14.13 -3.01
CA VAL A 112 5.99 -15.60 -3.12
C VAL A 112 4.54 -16.06 -3.23
N SER A 113 3.65 -15.54 -2.37
CA SER A 113 2.21 -15.77 -2.48
C SER A 113 1.65 -15.31 -3.81
N LEU A 114 2.11 -14.17 -4.32
CA LEU A 114 1.67 -13.68 -5.63
C LEU A 114 2.03 -14.66 -6.73
N LEU A 115 3.26 -15.18 -6.74
CA LEU A 115 3.75 -16.06 -7.79
C LEU A 115 3.24 -17.49 -7.67
N GLU A 116 2.83 -17.94 -6.48
CA GLU A 116 2.07 -19.18 -6.32
C GLU A 116 0.69 -19.09 -6.98
N GLU A 117 0.04 -17.92 -6.89
CA GLU A 117 -1.28 -17.68 -7.47
C GLU A 117 -1.22 -17.30 -8.97
N TYR A 118 -0.23 -16.46 -9.33
CA TYR A 118 -0.02 -15.92 -10.67
C TYR A 118 1.43 -16.14 -11.13
N PRO A 119 1.85 -17.37 -11.49
CA PRO A 119 3.25 -17.65 -11.85
C PRO A 119 3.81 -16.77 -12.97
N SER A 120 2.96 -16.36 -13.92
CA SER A 120 3.33 -15.49 -15.04
C SER A 120 3.69 -14.05 -14.63
N TYR A 121 3.25 -13.59 -13.45
CA TYR A 121 3.60 -12.26 -12.93
C TYR A 121 5.09 -12.09 -12.62
N SER A 122 5.85 -13.19 -12.59
CA SER A 122 7.31 -13.17 -12.48
C SER A 122 7.97 -12.33 -13.61
N TYR A 123 7.37 -12.29 -14.80
CA TYR A 123 7.82 -11.40 -15.88
C TYR A 123 7.68 -9.92 -15.50
N PHE A 124 6.62 -9.59 -14.77
CA PHE A 124 6.36 -8.23 -14.34
C PHE A 124 7.24 -7.85 -13.16
N CYS A 125 7.23 -8.59 -12.06
CA CYS A 125 7.93 -8.22 -10.82
C CYS A 125 9.43 -8.58 -10.82
N GLY A 126 9.82 -9.65 -11.52
CA GLY A 126 11.17 -10.22 -11.48
C GLY A 126 12.30 -9.25 -11.82
N PRO A 127 12.19 -8.36 -12.83
CA PRO A 127 13.24 -7.40 -13.16
C PRO A 127 13.60 -6.45 -12.01
N ALA A 128 12.62 -6.06 -11.17
CA ALA A 128 12.84 -5.18 -10.03
C ALA A 128 13.56 -5.87 -8.87
N LEU A 129 13.61 -7.20 -8.89
CA LEU A 129 14.28 -8.04 -7.91
C LEU A 129 15.62 -8.53 -8.49
N GLN A 130 16.57 -8.88 -7.63
CA GLN A 130 17.90 -9.36 -8.05
C GLN A 130 17.84 -10.82 -8.54
N GLY A 131 17.01 -11.10 -9.55
CA GLY A 131 16.80 -12.44 -10.10
C GLY A 131 15.60 -13.17 -9.48
N SER A 132 15.70 -14.49 -9.32
CA SER A 132 14.63 -15.38 -8.88
C SER A 132 14.61 -15.68 -7.38
N ASP A 133 15.40 -14.98 -6.57
CA ASP A 133 15.42 -15.14 -5.10
C ASP A 133 14.29 -14.35 -4.43
N TYR A 134 13.05 -14.75 -4.73
CA TYR A 134 11.84 -14.16 -4.14
C TYR A 134 11.73 -14.42 -2.64
N ALA A 135 12.39 -15.47 -2.13
CA ALA A 135 12.35 -15.82 -0.71
C ALA A 135 13.02 -14.75 0.15
N SER A 136 14.12 -14.14 -0.32
CA SER A 136 14.84 -13.08 0.39
C SER A 136 14.01 -11.81 0.66
N VAL A 137 12.98 -11.56 -0.16
CA VAL A 137 12.09 -10.39 -0.08
C VAL A 137 10.67 -10.76 0.33
N SER A 138 10.44 -12.02 0.70
CA SER A 138 9.12 -12.50 1.13
C SER A 138 8.79 -11.99 2.53
N SER A 139 7.58 -11.47 2.68
CA SER A 139 7.05 -11.01 3.97
C SER A 139 6.48 -12.16 4.81
N ARG A 140 6.32 -13.38 4.26
CA ARG A 140 5.72 -14.55 4.96
C ARG A 140 6.31 -14.88 6.32
N SER A 141 7.60 -14.60 6.51
CA SER A 141 8.32 -14.86 7.76
C SER A 141 8.28 -13.70 8.75
N TRP A 142 7.75 -12.54 8.33
CA TRP A 142 7.73 -11.34 9.13
C TRP A 142 6.66 -11.45 10.21
N LYS A 143 6.93 -10.81 11.35
CA LYS A 143 5.97 -10.65 12.43
C LYS A 143 5.74 -9.17 12.62
N LEU A 144 4.49 -8.74 12.49
CA LEU A 144 4.11 -7.36 12.68
C LEU A 144 3.54 -7.15 14.08
N ARG A 145 4.11 -6.17 14.77
CA ARG A 145 3.54 -5.59 15.98
C ARG A 145 3.61 -4.08 15.84
N SER A 146 2.49 -3.42 16.12
CA SER A 146 2.37 -1.97 16.00
C SER A 146 1.53 -1.44 17.15
N ASP A 147 1.94 -0.29 17.69
CA ASP A 147 1.09 0.52 18.58
C ASP A 147 0.22 1.51 17.77
N THR A 148 0.42 1.55 16.45
CA THR A 148 -0.40 2.32 15.50
C THR A 148 -1.41 1.41 14.81
N PRO A 149 -2.69 1.80 14.71
CA PRO A 149 -3.68 1.02 13.99
C PRO A 149 -3.30 0.78 12.52
N LEU A 150 -3.54 -0.43 12.03
CA LEU A 150 -3.31 -0.81 10.63
C LEU A 150 -4.65 -0.98 9.91
N TYR A 151 -4.75 -0.48 8.70
CA TYR A 151 -5.95 -0.56 7.86
C TYR A 151 -5.65 -1.30 6.56
N PHE A 152 -6.37 -2.39 6.31
CA PHE A 152 -6.40 -3.09 5.03
C PHE A 152 -7.70 -2.77 4.32
N ILE A 153 -7.62 -2.13 3.16
CA ILE A 153 -8.76 -1.85 2.30
C ILE A 153 -8.51 -2.59 0.98
N HIS A 154 -9.42 -3.49 0.60
CA HIS A 154 -9.32 -4.24 -0.64
C HIS A 154 -10.68 -4.20 -1.35
N SER A 155 -10.68 -3.72 -2.59
CA SER A 155 -11.90 -3.64 -3.39
C SER A 155 -12.54 -5.00 -3.66
N CYS A 156 -13.87 -5.07 -3.64
CA CYS A 156 -14.59 -6.27 -4.09
C CYS A 156 -14.66 -6.43 -5.61
N ASP A 157 -14.26 -5.38 -6.35
CA ASP A 157 -14.20 -5.38 -7.82
C ASP A 157 -12.75 -5.53 -8.33
N ASP A 158 -11.78 -5.87 -7.47
CA ASP A 158 -10.42 -6.18 -7.92
C ASP A 158 -10.39 -7.51 -8.67
N GLU A 159 -10.08 -7.44 -9.97
CA GLU A 159 -9.96 -8.61 -10.85
C GLU A 159 -8.50 -9.01 -11.08
N LEU A 160 -7.53 -8.19 -10.67
CA LEU A 160 -6.11 -8.46 -10.86
C LEU A 160 -5.53 -9.25 -9.70
N LEU A 161 -5.94 -8.94 -8.46
CA LEU A 161 -5.51 -9.64 -7.27
C LEU A 161 -6.70 -10.13 -6.46
N SER A 162 -6.60 -11.36 -5.95
CA SER A 162 -7.60 -11.89 -5.05
C SER A 162 -7.35 -11.45 -3.61
N TYR A 163 -8.37 -11.59 -2.76
CA TYR A 163 -8.25 -11.38 -1.32
C TYR A 163 -7.17 -12.24 -0.65
N ALA A 164 -6.63 -13.28 -1.31
CA ALA A 164 -5.56 -14.09 -0.77
C ALA A 164 -4.35 -13.23 -0.36
N GLN A 165 -3.99 -12.22 -1.16
CA GLN A 165 -2.91 -11.29 -0.83
C GLN A 165 -3.15 -10.57 0.51
N THR A 166 -4.36 -10.02 0.71
CA THR A 166 -4.73 -9.39 1.99
C THR A 166 -4.78 -10.42 3.12
N CYS A 167 -5.30 -11.61 2.87
CA CYS A 167 -5.35 -12.68 3.87
C CYS A 167 -3.95 -13.11 4.33
N GLU A 168 -2.99 -13.25 3.42
CA GLU A 168 -1.59 -13.51 3.76
C GLU A 168 -0.96 -12.36 4.55
N ALA A 169 -1.25 -11.11 4.17
CA ALA A 169 -0.77 -9.94 4.90
C ALA A 169 -1.31 -9.89 6.35
N LEU A 170 -2.56 -10.31 6.56
CA LEU A 170 -3.15 -10.40 7.90
C LEU A 170 -2.48 -11.49 8.75
N LYS A 171 -1.90 -12.54 8.16
CA LYS A 171 -1.13 -13.54 8.92
C LYS A 171 0.14 -12.97 9.53
N LEU A 172 0.63 -11.82 9.08
CA LEU A 172 1.77 -11.14 9.71
C LEU A 172 1.49 -10.75 11.16
N THR A 173 0.22 -10.63 11.55
CA THR A 173 -0.19 -10.36 12.94
C THR A 173 -0.49 -11.62 13.74
N ALA A 174 -0.25 -12.82 13.18
CA ALA A 174 -0.53 -14.08 13.85
C ALA A 174 0.31 -14.24 15.14
N GLY A 175 -0.32 -14.77 16.18
CA GLY A 175 0.30 -14.94 17.51
C GLY A 175 0.25 -13.69 18.40
N VAL A 176 -0.37 -12.61 17.94
CA VAL A 176 -0.83 -11.50 18.80
C VAL A 176 -2.22 -11.86 19.33
N GLU A 177 -2.53 -11.48 20.57
CA GLU A 177 -3.86 -11.69 21.15
C GLU A 177 -4.92 -11.10 20.21
N SER A 178 -5.80 -11.96 19.71
CA SER A 178 -6.74 -11.66 18.64
C SER A 178 -8.15 -11.67 19.20
N SER A 179 -8.93 -10.66 18.84
CA SER A 179 -10.24 -10.38 19.46
C SER A 179 -11.32 -10.04 18.43
N ALA A 180 -10.94 -9.70 17.19
CA ALA A 180 -11.85 -9.44 16.09
C ALA A 180 -11.82 -10.57 15.05
N ILE A 181 -12.99 -10.89 14.48
CA ILE A 181 -13.14 -11.86 13.39
C ILE A 181 -13.47 -11.09 12.11
N VAL A 182 -12.66 -11.29 11.08
CA VAL A 182 -12.88 -10.75 9.74
C VAL A 182 -13.40 -11.88 8.85
N THR A 183 -14.58 -11.71 8.26
CA THR A 183 -15.13 -12.64 7.27
C THR A 183 -14.67 -12.24 5.87
N VAL A 184 -14.11 -13.18 5.13
CA VAL A 184 -13.71 -12.94 3.73
C VAL A 184 -14.94 -13.05 2.83
N PRO A 185 -15.25 -12.03 2.01
CA PRO A 185 -16.42 -12.07 1.15
C PRO A 185 -16.32 -13.18 0.11
N ARG A 186 -17.47 -13.77 -0.21
CA ARG A 186 -17.60 -14.68 -1.34
C ARG A 186 -17.98 -13.87 -2.58
N THR A 187 -17.04 -13.67 -3.49
CA THR A 187 -17.26 -12.94 -4.75
C THR A 187 -17.11 -13.87 -5.95
N SER A 188 -17.75 -13.53 -7.08
CA SER A 188 -17.67 -14.29 -8.33
C SER A 188 -16.28 -14.26 -8.99
N GLY A 189 -15.45 -13.26 -8.66
CA GLY A 189 -14.05 -13.11 -9.11
C GLY A 189 -13.00 -13.63 -8.12
N GLY A 190 -13.38 -13.97 -6.89
CA GLY A 190 -12.45 -14.26 -5.79
C GLY A 190 -11.91 -15.70 -5.78
N ALA A 191 -11.53 -16.27 -6.93
CA ALA A 191 -10.87 -17.57 -6.99
C ALA A 191 -9.36 -17.42 -7.21
N ALA A 192 -8.57 -17.90 -6.27
CA ALA A 192 -7.11 -17.93 -6.35
C ALA A 192 -6.63 -19.27 -6.93
N LEU A 193 -5.53 -19.26 -7.68
CA LEU A 193 -4.81 -20.50 -7.96
C LEU A 193 -4.12 -20.95 -6.66
N TYR A 194 -4.47 -22.14 -6.18
CA TYR A 194 -3.87 -22.76 -5.01
C TYR A 194 -3.54 -24.22 -5.32
N ALA A 195 -2.30 -24.62 -5.09
CA ALA A 195 -1.82 -25.98 -5.36
C ALA A 195 -2.16 -26.53 -6.77
N GLY A 196 -2.32 -25.66 -7.77
CA GLY A 196 -2.65 -26.02 -9.16
C GLY A 196 -4.14 -26.09 -9.49
N SER A 197 -5.05 -25.84 -8.54
CA SER A 197 -6.50 -25.69 -8.77
C SER A 197 -6.96 -24.25 -8.52
N LYS A 198 -8.00 -23.80 -9.24
CA LYS A 198 -8.70 -22.55 -8.88
C LYS A 198 -9.65 -22.84 -7.73
N GLU A 199 -9.40 -22.24 -6.58
CA GLU A 199 -10.21 -22.38 -5.38
C GLU A 199 -10.77 -21.02 -4.95
N CYS A 200 -11.98 -21.01 -4.39
CA CYS A 200 -12.55 -19.78 -3.86
C CYS A 200 -11.78 -19.35 -2.60
N VAL A 201 -11.30 -18.10 -2.56
CA VAL A 201 -10.53 -17.59 -1.41
C VAL A 201 -11.35 -17.67 -0.12
N ALA A 202 -12.67 -17.44 -0.18
CA ALA A 202 -13.54 -17.56 0.99
C ALA A 202 -13.67 -19.00 1.52
N ASP A 203 -13.37 -20.02 0.71
CA ASP A 203 -13.32 -21.41 1.17
C ASP A 203 -11.96 -21.74 1.82
N MET A 204 -10.88 -21.13 1.33
CA MET A 204 -9.54 -21.24 1.92
C MET A 204 -9.38 -20.44 3.21
N TYR A 205 -10.01 -19.26 3.27
CA TYR A 205 -9.94 -18.28 4.35
C TYR A 205 -11.35 -17.83 4.75
N PRO A 206 -12.21 -18.69 5.32
CA PRO A 206 -13.59 -18.31 5.65
C PRO A 206 -13.66 -17.19 6.68
N SER A 207 -12.70 -17.17 7.60
CA SER A 207 -12.55 -16.12 8.59
C SER A 207 -11.10 -16.02 9.06
N ILE A 208 -10.66 -14.81 9.35
CA ILE A 208 -9.33 -14.52 9.91
C ILE A 208 -9.52 -13.79 11.23
N CYS A 209 -8.89 -14.30 12.29
CA CYS A 209 -8.83 -13.59 13.56
C CYS A 209 -7.70 -12.57 13.51
N VAL A 210 -8.00 -11.33 13.88
CA VAL A 210 -7.05 -10.23 13.90
C VAL A 210 -7.06 -9.52 15.25
N PRO A 211 -5.96 -8.88 15.66
CA PRO A 211 -5.94 -7.99 16.83
C PRO A 211 -6.84 -6.76 16.66
N ASP A 212 -7.33 -6.17 17.75
CA ASP A 212 -8.22 -5.00 17.73
C ASP A 212 -7.63 -3.74 17.08
N TRP A 213 -6.31 -3.66 16.95
CA TRP A 213 -5.63 -2.55 16.26
C TRP A 213 -5.52 -2.76 14.74
N VAL A 214 -6.02 -3.90 14.21
CA VAL A 214 -6.08 -4.18 12.78
C VAL A 214 -7.51 -4.03 12.29
N ASN A 215 -7.68 -3.18 11.28
CA ASN A 215 -8.96 -2.89 10.65
C ASN A 215 -8.94 -3.42 9.22
N VAL A 216 -10.01 -4.09 8.80
CA VAL A 216 -10.13 -4.66 7.46
C VAL A 216 -11.45 -4.24 6.84
N ASP A 217 -11.38 -3.72 5.62
CA ASP A 217 -12.52 -3.24 4.85
C ASP A 217 -12.52 -3.89 3.46
N PHE A 218 -13.48 -4.80 3.27
CA PHE A 218 -13.76 -5.45 1.99
C PHE A 218 -15.00 -4.90 1.28
N SER A 219 -15.53 -3.76 1.75
CA SER A 219 -16.70 -3.09 1.18
C SER A 219 -16.37 -2.02 0.15
N ALA A 220 -15.09 -1.72 -0.04
CA ALA A 220 -14.64 -0.80 -1.08
C ALA A 220 -14.94 -1.38 -2.48
N THR A 221 -15.21 -0.49 -3.43
CA THR A 221 -15.57 -0.83 -4.82
C THR A 221 -14.64 -0.12 -5.80
N GLY A 222 -14.57 -0.60 -7.04
CA GLY A 222 -13.71 -0.08 -8.10
C GLY A 222 -12.63 -1.07 -8.52
N THR A 223 -12.21 -1.01 -9.78
CA THR A 223 -11.15 -1.90 -10.30
C THR A 223 -9.83 -1.69 -9.56
N HIS A 224 -8.87 -2.60 -9.73
CA HIS A 224 -7.55 -2.59 -9.06
C HIS A 224 -6.97 -1.18 -8.85
N ASP A 225 -6.65 -0.48 -9.94
CA ASP A 225 -6.16 0.91 -9.88
C ASP A 225 -7.31 1.93 -9.77
N GLY A 226 -8.49 1.56 -10.27
CA GLY A 226 -9.66 2.42 -10.33
C GLY A 226 -10.16 2.86 -8.95
N MET A 227 -10.11 1.96 -7.96
CA MET A 227 -10.48 2.27 -6.57
C MET A 227 -9.67 3.45 -6.02
N LEU A 228 -8.39 3.54 -6.38
CA LEU A 228 -7.48 4.59 -5.91
C LEU A 228 -7.88 6.00 -6.38
N GLN A 229 -8.70 6.07 -7.41
CA GLN A 229 -9.20 7.30 -8.03
C GLN A 229 -10.64 7.63 -7.63
N THR A 230 -11.14 7.02 -6.56
CA THR A 230 -12.52 7.23 -6.08
C THR A 230 -12.59 8.09 -4.83
N HIS A 231 -13.62 8.94 -4.76
CA HIS A 231 -13.93 9.67 -3.52
C HIS A 231 -14.26 8.70 -2.38
N GLN A 232 -14.80 7.51 -2.66
CA GLN A 232 -15.06 6.48 -1.65
C GLN A 232 -13.77 6.14 -0.86
N LEU A 233 -12.65 5.93 -1.54
CA LEU A 233 -11.37 5.69 -0.87
C LEU A 233 -10.86 6.96 -0.17
N TRP A 234 -10.92 8.11 -0.84
CA TRP A 234 -10.39 9.36 -0.29
C TRP A 234 -11.12 9.78 1.00
N ASP A 235 -12.44 9.61 1.05
CA ASP A 235 -13.26 9.88 2.23
C ASP A 235 -12.95 8.90 3.37
N LYS A 236 -12.63 7.63 3.06
CA LYS A 236 -12.14 6.67 4.06
C LYS A 236 -10.78 7.08 4.63
N LEU A 237 -9.86 7.54 3.80
CA LEU A 237 -8.54 8.02 4.26
C LEU A 237 -8.67 9.23 5.19
N LEU A 238 -9.59 10.16 4.87
CA LEU A 238 -9.95 11.28 5.75
C LEU A 238 -10.49 10.79 7.09
N ALA A 239 -11.45 9.88 7.09
CA ALA A 239 -12.04 9.33 8.31
C ALA A 239 -11.01 8.59 9.19
N ILE A 240 -10.08 7.85 8.58
CA ILE A 240 -8.99 7.17 9.30
C ILE A 240 -8.08 8.19 10.00
N ALA A 241 -7.71 9.26 9.30
CA ALA A 241 -6.86 10.31 9.87
C ALA A 241 -7.55 11.03 11.04
N ASP A 242 -8.85 11.29 10.94
CA ASP A 242 -9.64 11.90 12.03
C ASP A 242 -9.79 10.96 13.23
N SER A 243 -9.93 9.65 13.03
CA SER A 243 -10.04 8.68 14.14
C SER A 243 -8.75 8.50 14.94
N SER A 244 -7.62 8.96 14.38
CA SER A 244 -6.28 8.85 14.97
C SER A 244 -5.87 10.10 15.79
N THR A 245 -6.77 11.06 15.98
CA THR A 245 -6.55 12.29 16.76
C THR A 245 -6.86 12.13 18.24
#